data_AF-A0A9Q0CI66-F1
#
_entry.id   AF-A0A9Q0CI66-F1
#
_cell.length_a   1.000
_cell.length_b   1.000
_cell.length_c   1.000
_cell.angle_alpha   90.00
_cell.angle_beta   90.00
_cell.angle_gamma   90.00
#
_symmetry.space_group_name_H-M   'P 1'
#
loop_
_entity.id
_entity.type
_entity.pdbx_description
1 polymer ?
#
loop_
_entity_poly.entity_id
_entity_poly.type
_entity_poly.pdbx_seq_one_letter_code
_entity_poly.pdbx_strand_id
1 'polypeptide(L)'
;MSFHECRDNFSGKDIKIPLPNWVTEIGKANPDIYFTRRNGRRNTECLTWGIDKERVLRGRTALEVYFDFMRSFRVEMDEFFKGGVISNIEIGLGPCGELRYPSYPTEQGWIYPGIGEFQYYNEYLLKSLRNANKEKGISFWKKGYVNTDTYNSQIHDAGFFHDGGNCDGYYWKFFLNWCSKVLVDHADHVLMLSKLAFKGSSLVATISSAHVAQLTAGLYNSCNRHGYAPIIEMLKKHNTALKFTCSDMCNLNQDDHFPEVLNAAWDATSDE
;
A
#
# COMPACT_ATOMS: atom_id res chain seq x y z
N MET A 1 -9.18 -3.91 -11.37
CA MET A 1 -8.99 -5.14 -10.58
C MET A 1 -9.07 -4.78 -9.11
N SER A 2 -10.28 -4.81 -8.53
CA SER A 2 -10.52 -4.34 -7.17
C SER A 2 -10.31 -5.47 -6.16
N PHE A 3 -9.07 -5.70 -5.74
CA PHE A 3 -8.72 -6.67 -4.69
C PHE A 3 -8.90 -6.12 -3.27
N HIS A 4 -9.96 -5.35 -3.07
CA HIS A 4 -10.26 -4.67 -1.82
C HIS A 4 -11.76 -4.61 -1.61
N GLU A 5 -12.14 -4.40 -0.36
CA GLU A 5 -13.51 -4.11 0.03
C GLU A 5 -13.93 -2.72 -0.48
N CYS A 6 -15.10 -2.65 -1.12
CA CYS A 6 -15.72 -1.39 -1.48
C CYS A 6 -16.68 -0.95 -0.37
N ARG A 7 -16.58 0.33 0.01
CA ARG A 7 -17.51 0.98 0.94
C ARG A 7 -17.94 2.32 0.35
N ASP A 8 -19.23 2.57 0.36
CA ASP A 8 -19.77 3.88 0.01
C ASP A 8 -20.29 4.58 1.27
N ASN A 9 -19.48 5.48 1.81
CA ASN A 9 -19.86 6.29 2.96
C ASN A 9 -20.51 7.62 2.55
N PHE A 10 -20.60 7.92 1.25
CA PHE A 10 -21.00 9.23 0.73
C PHE A 10 -22.44 9.26 0.21
N SER A 11 -22.93 8.16 -0.36
CA SER A 11 -24.29 8.11 -0.94
C SER A 11 -25.41 7.93 0.09
N GLY A 12 -25.09 7.82 1.38
CA GLY A 12 -26.05 7.55 2.45
C GLY A 12 -26.64 6.14 2.41
N LYS A 13 -26.20 5.28 1.48
CA LYS A 13 -26.49 3.85 1.46
C LYS A 13 -25.28 3.12 2.01
N ASP A 14 -25.46 2.29 3.04
CA ASP A 14 -24.43 1.41 3.59
C ASP A 14 -24.12 0.25 2.61
N ILE A 15 -23.56 0.59 1.44
CA ILE A 15 -23.12 -0.39 0.45
C ILE A 15 -21.73 -0.84 0.86
N LYS A 16 -21.65 -2.10 1.26
CA LYS A 16 -20.42 -2.77 1.65
C LYS A 16 -20.25 -4.03 0.82
N ILE A 17 -19.24 -4.04 -0.04
CA ILE A 17 -18.84 -5.22 -0.81
C ILE A 17 -17.53 -5.73 -0.22
N PRO A 18 -17.57 -6.71 0.70
CA PRO A 18 -16.37 -7.22 1.36
C PRO A 18 -15.52 -8.08 0.42
N LEU A 19 -14.34 -8.46 0.89
CA LEU A 19 -13.58 -9.57 0.30
C LEU A 19 -14.43 -10.86 0.26
N PRO A 20 -14.12 -11.82 -0.63
CA PRO A 20 -14.89 -13.05 -0.75
C PRO A 20 -15.06 -13.78 0.59
N ASN A 21 -16.24 -14.33 0.85
CA ASN A 21 -16.56 -14.99 2.13
C ASN A 21 -15.54 -16.06 2.55
N TRP A 22 -15.00 -16.81 1.60
CA TRP A 22 -13.98 -17.83 1.89
C TRP A 22 -12.68 -17.23 2.45
N VAL A 23 -12.32 -15.99 2.08
CA VAL A 23 -11.20 -15.23 2.67
C VAL A 23 -11.55 -14.81 4.09
N THR A 24 -12.77 -14.31 4.30
CA THR A 24 -13.25 -13.92 5.64
C THR A 24 -13.26 -15.10 6.60
N GLU A 25 -13.65 -16.30 6.15
CA GLU A 25 -13.59 -17.54 6.93
C GLU A 25 -12.16 -17.87 7.36
N ILE A 26 -11.18 -17.75 6.46
CA ILE A 26 -9.77 -17.93 6.80
C ILE A 26 -9.33 -16.86 7.80
N GLY A 27 -9.74 -15.62 7.60
CA GLY A 27 -9.43 -14.50 8.49
C GLY A 27 -9.95 -14.67 9.92
N LYS A 28 -11.04 -15.44 10.12
CA LYS A 28 -11.53 -15.80 11.47
C LYS A 28 -10.57 -16.77 12.19
N ALA A 29 -10.00 -17.72 11.46
CA ALA A 29 -9.05 -18.69 12.02
C ALA A 29 -7.61 -18.14 12.07
N ASN A 30 -7.26 -17.28 11.14
CA ASN A 30 -5.94 -16.68 10.97
C ASN A 30 -6.08 -15.18 10.71
N PRO A 31 -6.23 -14.35 11.75
CA PRO A 31 -6.43 -12.90 11.60
C PRO A 31 -5.19 -12.17 11.05
N ASP A 32 -4.02 -12.82 11.05
CA ASP A 32 -2.77 -12.25 10.55
C ASP A 32 -2.68 -12.19 9.02
N ILE A 33 -3.68 -12.68 8.29
CA ILE A 33 -3.83 -12.42 6.84
C ILE A 33 -4.19 -10.96 6.52
N TYR A 34 -4.48 -10.15 7.55
CA TYR A 34 -4.89 -8.76 7.43
C TYR A 34 -3.83 -7.79 7.96
N PHE A 35 -3.84 -6.58 7.43
CA PHE A 35 -3.06 -5.48 8.00
C PHE A 35 -3.49 -5.21 9.44
N THR A 36 -2.53 -4.90 10.30
CA THR A 36 -2.75 -4.89 11.74
C THR A 36 -2.00 -3.74 12.36
N ARG A 37 -2.72 -2.94 13.15
CA ARG A 37 -2.11 -1.85 13.92
C ARG A 37 -1.56 -2.34 15.26
N ARG A 38 -0.88 -1.44 15.95
CA ARG A 38 -0.14 -1.74 17.19
C ARG A 38 -0.97 -2.47 18.26
N ASN A 39 -2.24 -2.10 18.43
CA ASN A 39 -3.12 -2.70 19.43
C ASN A 39 -3.84 -3.98 18.97
N GLY A 40 -3.44 -4.56 17.83
CA GLY A 40 -4.00 -5.81 17.32
C GLY A 40 -5.30 -5.66 16.51
N ARG A 41 -5.85 -4.44 16.35
CA ARG A 41 -7.01 -4.22 15.48
C ARG A 41 -6.63 -4.53 14.02
N ARG A 42 -7.47 -5.32 13.37
CA ARG A 42 -7.29 -5.79 11.99
C ARG A 42 -8.01 -4.88 11.01
N ASN A 43 -7.39 -4.58 9.87
CA ASN A 43 -8.04 -3.97 8.73
C ASN A 43 -8.38 -5.06 7.70
N THR A 44 -9.68 -5.33 7.52
CA THR A 44 -10.19 -6.42 6.66
C THR A 44 -10.42 -5.99 5.20
N GLU A 45 -10.04 -4.78 4.85
CA GLU A 45 -10.33 -4.19 3.54
C GLU A 45 -9.55 -4.88 2.42
N CYS A 46 -8.31 -5.28 2.69
CA CYS A 46 -7.48 -6.03 1.76
C CYS A 46 -6.57 -7.01 2.53
N LEU A 47 -5.95 -7.95 1.81
CA LEU A 47 -4.97 -8.87 2.38
C LEU A 47 -3.67 -8.13 2.67
N THR A 48 -2.97 -8.53 3.75
CA THR A 48 -1.63 -7.99 4.01
C THR A 48 -0.62 -8.51 3.00
N TRP A 49 0.30 -7.64 2.57
CA TRP A 49 1.39 -8.02 1.67
C TRP A 49 2.35 -9.05 2.28
N GLY A 50 2.33 -9.21 3.61
CA GLY A 50 3.09 -10.24 4.30
C GLY A 50 2.75 -11.68 3.87
N ILE A 51 1.58 -11.91 3.27
CA ILE A 51 1.15 -13.23 2.80
C ILE A 51 1.24 -13.42 1.28
N ASP A 52 1.84 -12.47 0.56
CA ASP A 52 2.00 -12.54 -0.91
C ASP A 52 2.58 -13.88 -1.39
N LYS A 53 3.53 -14.43 -0.61
CA LYS A 53 4.26 -15.66 -0.90
C LYS A 53 3.96 -16.81 0.08
N GLU A 54 2.98 -16.63 0.97
CA GLU A 54 2.65 -17.61 2.01
C GLU A 54 1.40 -18.41 1.61
N ARG A 55 1.45 -19.74 1.68
CA ARG A 55 0.35 -20.64 1.23
C ARG A 55 -0.78 -20.78 2.26
N VAL A 56 -1.32 -19.66 2.71
CA VAL A 56 -2.29 -19.58 3.81
C VAL A 56 -3.73 -19.40 3.34
N LEU A 57 -3.94 -19.31 2.01
CA LEU A 57 -5.25 -19.15 1.39
C LEU A 57 -5.75 -20.48 0.79
N ARG A 58 -5.99 -21.48 1.67
CA ARG A 58 -6.36 -22.87 1.29
C ARG A 58 -5.34 -23.50 0.33
N GLY A 59 -4.05 -23.37 0.66
CA GLY A 59 -2.95 -23.92 -0.13
C GLY A 59 -2.41 -22.98 -1.23
N ARG A 60 -3.07 -21.84 -1.48
CA ARG A 60 -2.58 -20.80 -2.41
C ARG A 60 -1.95 -19.63 -1.69
N THR A 61 -1.09 -18.89 -2.39
CA THR A 61 -0.59 -17.58 -1.95
C THR A 61 -1.51 -16.44 -2.40
N ALA A 62 -1.37 -15.24 -1.83
CA ALA A 62 -2.16 -14.09 -2.29
C ALA A 62 -1.85 -13.72 -3.74
N LEU A 63 -0.57 -13.80 -4.16
CA LEU A 63 -0.17 -13.58 -5.54
C LEU A 63 -0.82 -14.56 -6.52
N GLU A 64 -0.90 -15.85 -6.17
CA GLU A 64 -1.59 -16.85 -6.98
C GLU A 64 -3.09 -16.52 -7.11
N VAL A 65 -3.74 -16.12 -6.02
CA VAL A 65 -5.16 -15.72 -6.02
C VAL A 65 -5.40 -14.51 -6.93
N TYR A 66 -4.55 -13.48 -6.86
CA TYR A 66 -4.65 -12.32 -7.75
C TYR A 66 -4.45 -12.71 -9.21
N PHE A 67 -3.43 -13.51 -9.50
CA PHE A 67 -3.13 -13.94 -10.87
C PHE A 67 -4.25 -14.80 -11.47
N ASP A 68 -4.78 -15.77 -10.71
CA ASP A 68 -5.89 -16.62 -11.16
C ASP A 68 -7.12 -15.77 -11.49
N PHE A 69 -7.44 -14.78 -10.65
CA PHE A 69 -8.55 -13.85 -10.91
C PHE A 69 -8.32 -13.03 -12.17
N MET A 70 -7.14 -12.43 -12.33
CA MET A 70 -6.78 -11.62 -13.50
C MET A 70 -6.86 -12.44 -14.79
N ARG A 71 -6.32 -13.67 -14.76
CA ARG A 71 -6.37 -14.60 -15.89
C ARG A 71 -7.80 -15.01 -16.22
N SER A 72 -8.62 -15.32 -15.22
CA SER A 72 -10.04 -15.63 -15.43
C SER A 72 -10.76 -14.45 -16.07
N PHE A 73 -10.58 -13.23 -15.57
CA PHE A 73 -11.17 -12.03 -16.15
C PHE A 73 -10.72 -11.83 -17.61
N ARG A 74 -9.43 -12.00 -17.90
CA ARG A 74 -8.91 -11.88 -19.27
C ARG A 74 -9.61 -12.83 -20.22
N VAL A 75 -9.82 -14.09 -19.81
CA VAL A 75 -10.45 -15.13 -20.63
C VAL A 75 -11.94 -14.85 -20.81
N GLU A 76 -12.67 -14.64 -19.73
CA GLU A 76 -14.12 -14.43 -19.77
C GLU A 76 -14.53 -13.14 -20.51
N MET A 77 -13.67 -12.12 -20.49
CA MET A 77 -13.93 -10.83 -21.15
C MET A 77 -13.21 -10.67 -22.50
N ASP A 78 -12.69 -11.75 -23.09
CA ASP A 78 -11.83 -11.70 -24.30
C ASP A 78 -12.45 -10.94 -25.48
N GLU A 79 -13.76 -11.03 -25.68
CA GLU A 79 -14.46 -10.30 -26.74
C GLU A 79 -14.35 -8.78 -26.56
N PHE A 80 -14.42 -8.29 -25.33
CA PHE A 80 -14.29 -6.85 -25.02
C PHE A 80 -12.85 -6.35 -25.17
N PHE A 81 -11.85 -7.20 -24.94
CA PHE A 81 -10.46 -6.89 -25.24
C PHE A 81 -10.22 -6.82 -26.75
N LYS A 82 -10.69 -7.82 -27.50
CA LYS A 82 -10.57 -7.86 -28.97
C LYS A 82 -11.33 -6.72 -29.65
N GLY A 83 -12.48 -6.35 -29.10
CA GLY A 83 -13.28 -5.21 -29.56
C GLY A 83 -12.75 -3.84 -29.13
N GLY A 84 -11.66 -3.78 -28.33
CA GLY A 84 -11.08 -2.53 -27.84
C GLY A 84 -11.92 -1.79 -26.80
N VAL A 85 -12.98 -2.40 -26.28
CA VAL A 85 -13.84 -1.82 -25.23
C VAL A 85 -13.08 -1.72 -23.91
N ILE A 86 -12.29 -2.76 -23.59
CA ILE A 86 -11.38 -2.75 -22.45
C ILE A 86 -9.97 -2.47 -22.96
N SER A 87 -9.53 -1.22 -22.81
CA SER A 87 -8.19 -0.77 -23.22
C SER A 87 -7.19 -0.73 -22.07
N ASN A 88 -7.67 -0.38 -20.87
CA ASN A 88 -6.84 -0.16 -19.69
C ASN A 88 -7.32 -1.00 -18.52
N ILE A 89 -6.37 -1.51 -17.73
CA ILE A 89 -6.62 -2.29 -16.52
C ILE A 89 -5.98 -1.60 -15.33
N GLU A 90 -6.81 -1.01 -14.46
CA GLU A 90 -6.35 -0.50 -13.17
C GLU A 90 -6.15 -1.67 -12.20
N ILE A 91 -4.95 -1.83 -11.66
CA ILE A 91 -4.58 -2.91 -10.76
C ILE A 91 -4.65 -2.40 -9.32
N GLY A 92 -5.55 -2.97 -8.52
CA GLY A 92 -5.67 -2.64 -7.10
C GLY A 92 -4.50 -3.24 -6.31
N LEU A 93 -3.77 -2.40 -5.59
CA LEU A 93 -2.54 -2.79 -4.86
C LEU A 93 -2.65 -2.69 -3.34
N GLY A 94 -3.85 -2.42 -2.82
CA GLY A 94 -4.07 -2.20 -1.40
C GLY A 94 -5.47 -1.64 -1.10
N PRO A 95 -5.65 -0.97 0.05
CA PRO A 95 -6.91 -0.36 0.44
C PRO A 95 -7.35 0.69 -0.59
N CYS A 96 -8.64 0.76 -0.89
CA CYS A 96 -9.24 1.54 -1.98
C CYS A 96 -8.63 1.25 -3.37
N GLY A 97 -7.88 0.16 -3.53
CA GLY A 97 -7.12 -0.13 -4.74
C GLY A 97 -5.81 0.64 -4.87
N GLU A 98 -5.46 1.45 -3.88
CA GLU A 98 -4.27 2.31 -3.89
C GLU A 98 -3.04 1.57 -3.34
N LEU A 99 -1.87 1.89 -3.88
CA LEU A 99 -0.60 1.39 -3.37
C LEU A 99 -0.19 2.13 -2.09
N ARG A 100 -0.70 1.68 -0.94
CA ARG A 100 -0.36 2.20 0.39
C ARG A 100 -0.73 1.23 1.51
N TYR A 101 -0.18 1.47 2.70
CA TYR A 101 -0.73 0.87 3.92
C TYR A 101 -2.10 1.50 4.29
N PRO A 102 -3.00 0.78 4.98
CA PRO A 102 -4.25 1.33 5.49
C PRO A 102 -4.04 2.15 6.77
N SER A 103 -3.23 3.21 6.70
CA SER A 103 -2.74 3.96 7.87
C SER A 103 -3.70 5.01 8.43
N TYR A 104 -4.74 5.38 7.70
CA TYR A 104 -5.76 6.37 8.09
C TYR A 104 -7.21 5.86 7.88
N PRO A 105 -7.60 4.70 8.43
CA PRO A 105 -8.94 4.17 8.23
C PRO A 105 -9.96 4.93 9.10
N THR A 106 -10.86 5.68 8.46
CA THR A 106 -11.94 6.44 9.10
C THR A 106 -12.83 5.56 9.99
N GLU A 107 -13.15 4.35 9.52
CA GLU A 107 -13.89 3.31 10.26
C GLU A 107 -13.23 2.85 11.57
N GLN A 108 -11.93 3.13 11.73
CA GLN A 108 -11.20 2.82 12.96
C GLN A 108 -10.95 4.04 13.84
N GLY A 109 -11.62 5.16 13.54
CA GLY A 109 -11.59 6.38 14.33
C GLY A 109 -10.47 7.34 13.95
N TRP A 110 -9.84 7.17 12.78
CA TRP A 110 -8.94 8.19 12.25
C TRP A 110 -9.73 9.41 11.78
N ILE A 111 -9.24 10.61 12.12
CA ILE A 111 -9.84 11.89 11.75
C ILE A 111 -8.73 12.77 11.18
N TYR A 112 -8.97 13.39 10.02
CA TYR A 112 -8.03 14.34 9.41
C TYR A 112 -7.80 15.55 10.35
N PRO A 113 -6.56 16.07 10.49
CA PRO A 113 -5.30 15.67 9.83
C PRO A 113 -4.41 14.75 10.70
N GLY A 114 -4.95 13.67 11.27
CA GLY A 114 -4.14 12.74 12.07
C GLY A 114 -2.99 12.08 11.27
N ILE A 115 -1.85 11.86 11.92
CA ILE A 115 -0.63 11.27 11.32
C ILE A 115 -0.76 9.80 10.90
N GLY A 116 -1.83 9.13 11.31
CA GLY A 116 -2.05 7.72 11.02
C GLY A 116 -1.27 6.77 11.93
N GLU A 117 -1.37 5.46 11.68
CA GLU A 117 -0.58 4.44 12.39
C GLU A 117 -0.01 3.42 11.41
N PHE A 118 1.20 2.94 11.70
CA PHE A 118 1.81 1.83 10.98
C PHE A 118 0.98 0.53 11.11
N GLN A 119 0.84 -0.21 10.00
CA GLN A 119 -0.09 -1.33 9.87
C GLN A 119 0.59 -2.71 9.69
N TYR A 120 1.82 -2.88 10.18
CA TYR A 120 2.64 -4.07 9.93
C TYR A 120 2.63 -5.12 11.06
N TYR A 121 1.80 -4.95 12.10
CA TYR A 121 1.89 -5.74 13.33
C TYR A 121 1.31 -7.17 13.21
N ASN A 122 1.01 -7.64 12.01
CA ASN A 122 0.66 -9.04 11.79
C ASN A 122 1.91 -9.93 11.84
N GLU A 123 1.73 -11.22 12.12
CA GLU A 123 2.84 -12.15 12.29
C GLU A 123 3.78 -12.21 11.08
N TYR A 124 3.25 -12.17 9.84
CA TYR A 124 4.05 -12.31 8.63
C TYR A 124 4.96 -11.11 8.37
N LEU A 125 4.43 -9.89 8.49
CA LEU A 125 5.21 -8.67 8.34
C LEU A 125 6.19 -8.49 9.51
N LEU A 126 5.81 -8.86 10.74
CA LEU A 126 6.75 -8.90 11.87
C LEU A 126 7.89 -9.89 11.63
N LYS A 127 7.61 -11.07 11.07
CA LYS A 127 8.63 -12.07 10.68
C LYS A 127 9.55 -11.50 9.60
N SER A 128 9.01 -10.82 8.58
CA SER A 128 9.78 -10.13 7.54
C SER A 128 10.72 -9.08 8.15
N LEU A 129 10.22 -8.21 9.02
CA LEU A 129 11.03 -7.20 9.70
C LEU A 129 12.12 -7.82 10.58
N ARG A 130 11.81 -8.90 11.32
CA ARG A 130 12.79 -9.62 12.13
C ARG A 130 13.92 -10.22 11.29
N ASN A 131 13.61 -10.72 10.09
CA ASN A 131 14.63 -11.24 9.18
C ASN A 131 15.51 -10.10 8.66
N ALA A 132 14.91 -8.99 8.22
CA ALA A 132 15.66 -7.80 7.79
C ALA A 132 16.57 -7.24 8.91
N ASN A 133 16.08 -7.23 10.16
CA ASN A 133 16.88 -6.86 11.34
C ASN A 133 18.11 -7.76 11.52
N LYS A 134 17.94 -9.08 11.36
CA LYS A 134 19.06 -10.03 11.48
C LYS A 134 20.11 -9.80 10.40
N GLU A 135 19.69 -9.59 9.15
CA GLU A 135 20.58 -9.32 8.02
C GLU A 135 21.42 -8.05 8.22
N LYS A 136 20.86 -7.02 8.87
CA LYS A 136 21.57 -5.78 9.21
C LYS A 136 22.32 -5.83 10.55
N GLY A 137 22.31 -6.96 11.26
CA GLY A 137 22.96 -7.09 12.57
C GLY A 137 22.29 -6.28 13.70
N ILE A 138 21.02 -5.89 13.53
CA ILE A 138 20.28 -5.08 14.50
C ILE A 138 19.77 -5.99 15.63
N SER A 139 20.46 -5.98 16.76
CA SER A 139 20.22 -6.93 17.86
C SER A 139 19.25 -6.43 18.95
N PHE A 140 19.16 -5.12 19.16
CA PHE A 140 18.33 -4.51 20.22
C PHE A 140 16.83 -4.52 19.90
N TRP A 141 16.47 -4.36 18.63
CA TRP A 141 15.06 -4.23 18.18
C TRP A 141 14.44 -5.56 17.69
N LYS A 142 14.99 -6.70 18.13
CA LYS A 142 14.55 -8.05 17.72
C LYS A 142 13.05 -8.34 17.94
N LYS A 143 12.35 -7.59 18.80
CA LYS A 143 10.91 -7.76 19.01
C LYS A 143 10.07 -7.31 17.81
N GLY A 144 10.61 -6.45 16.94
CA GLY A 144 9.89 -5.91 15.77
C GLY A 144 8.75 -4.97 16.14
N TYR A 145 8.75 -4.43 17.36
CA TYR A 145 7.69 -3.57 17.87
C TYR A 145 8.26 -2.17 18.01
N VAL A 146 7.69 -1.21 17.28
CA VAL A 146 8.05 0.20 17.40
C VAL A 146 6.98 0.87 18.24
N ASN A 147 7.39 1.58 19.29
CA ASN A 147 6.45 2.45 19.99
C ASN A 147 6.27 3.72 19.16
N THR A 148 5.08 3.90 18.59
CA THR A 148 4.70 5.09 17.83
C THR A 148 3.41 5.67 18.40
N ASP A 149 3.19 6.93 18.07
CA ASP A 149 1.96 7.68 18.31
C ASP A 149 0.73 7.03 17.67
N THR A 150 -0.44 7.58 17.99
CA THR A 150 -1.75 7.03 17.59
C THR A 150 -2.33 7.75 16.36
N TYR A 151 -3.39 7.20 15.77
CA TYR A 151 -4.01 7.72 14.54
C TYR A 151 -4.18 9.24 14.50
N ASN A 152 -4.66 9.84 15.59
CA ASN A 152 -5.07 11.25 15.67
C ASN A 152 -4.06 12.15 16.37
N SER A 153 -2.88 11.64 16.69
CA SER A 153 -1.78 12.46 17.21
C SER A 153 -1.40 13.53 16.16
N GLN A 154 -1.10 14.74 16.62
CA GLN A 154 -0.67 15.84 15.75
C GLN A 154 0.84 15.75 15.47
N ILE A 155 1.30 16.24 14.32
CA ILE A 155 2.72 16.21 13.94
C ILE A 155 3.62 16.86 15.01
N HIS A 156 3.15 17.97 15.63
CA HIS A 156 3.92 18.74 16.61
C HIS A 156 3.91 18.12 18.02
N ASP A 157 2.89 17.35 18.37
CA ASP A 157 2.76 16.68 19.68
C ASP A 157 3.34 15.27 19.67
N ALA A 158 3.46 14.68 18.48
CA ALA A 158 4.08 13.39 18.29
C ALA A 158 5.58 13.52 18.52
N GLY A 159 6.05 13.07 19.69
CA GLY A 159 7.48 13.10 20.06
C GLY A 159 8.39 12.36 19.06
N PHE A 160 7.78 11.58 18.16
CA PHE A 160 8.43 10.89 17.07
C PHE A 160 8.57 11.76 15.78
N PHE A 161 7.62 12.64 15.44
CA PHE A 161 7.62 13.43 14.18
C PHE A 161 8.14 14.88 14.32
N HIS A 162 8.56 15.34 15.50
CA HIS A 162 9.12 16.69 15.67
C HIS A 162 10.61 16.80 15.25
N ASP A 163 11.07 18.01 14.91
CA ASP A 163 12.49 18.31 14.58
C ASP A 163 13.45 17.99 15.74
N GLY A 164 14.30 16.99 15.56
CA GLY A 164 15.19 16.46 16.61
C GLY A 164 14.62 15.24 17.36
N GLY A 165 13.45 14.75 16.95
CA GLY A 165 12.89 13.48 17.40
C GLY A 165 13.63 12.24 16.88
N ASN A 166 13.20 11.05 17.31
CA ASN A 166 13.89 9.78 17.01
C ASN A 166 13.78 9.34 15.52
N CYS A 167 13.09 10.12 14.67
CA CYS A 167 12.97 9.91 13.23
C CYS A 167 14.33 9.88 12.50
N ASP A 168 15.34 10.58 13.01
CA ASP A 168 16.66 10.60 12.39
C ASP A 168 17.59 9.47 12.81
N GLY A 169 17.16 8.66 13.78
CA GLY A 169 17.91 7.52 14.27
C GLY A 169 18.15 6.48 13.17
N TYR A 170 19.34 5.88 13.17
CA TYR A 170 19.75 4.85 12.21
C TYR A 170 18.69 3.75 12.03
N TYR A 171 18.15 3.24 13.14
CA TYR A 171 17.12 2.21 13.12
C TYR A 171 15.85 2.68 12.42
N TRP A 172 15.49 3.95 12.58
CA TRP A 172 14.27 4.47 12.04
C TRP A 172 14.33 4.65 10.53
N LYS A 173 15.45 5.17 10.03
CA LYS A 173 15.75 5.20 8.59
C LYS A 173 15.73 3.80 8.00
N PHE A 174 16.28 2.81 8.71
CA PHE A 174 16.18 1.41 8.31
C PHE A 174 14.73 0.92 8.26
N PHE A 175 13.94 1.17 9.30
CA PHE A 175 12.55 0.72 9.39
C PHE A 175 11.66 1.35 8.32
N LEU A 176 11.75 2.66 8.09
CA LEU A 176 10.99 3.34 7.04
C LEU A 176 11.40 2.84 5.64
N ASN A 177 12.69 2.58 5.43
CA ASN A 177 13.16 1.93 4.19
C ASN A 177 12.58 0.52 4.03
N TRP A 178 12.49 -0.26 5.11
CA TRP A 178 11.85 -1.58 5.08
C TRP A 178 10.35 -1.46 4.74
N CYS A 179 9.60 -0.56 5.37
CA CYS A 179 8.18 -0.33 5.07
C CYS A 179 7.96 0.03 3.59
N SER A 180 8.75 0.98 3.08
CA SER A 180 8.73 1.42 1.68
C SER A 180 9.13 0.30 0.73
N LYS A 181 10.15 -0.50 1.07
CA LYS A 181 10.56 -1.65 0.28
C LYS A 181 9.47 -2.72 0.19
N VAL A 182 8.81 -3.05 1.30
CA VAL A 182 7.70 -4.02 1.30
C VAL A 182 6.56 -3.57 0.37
N LEU A 183 6.24 -2.28 0.38
CA LEU A 183 5.24 -1.67 -0.52
C LEU A 183 5.66 -1.81 -2.00
N VAL A 184 6.90 -1.44 -2.34
CA VAL A 184 7.42 -1.52 -3.71
C VAL A 184 7.53 -2.97 -4.18
N ASP A 185 8.02 -3.87 -3.34
CA ASP A 185 8.15 -5.30 -3.65
C ASP A 185 6.77 -5.93 -3.89
N HIS A 186 5.74 -5.57 -3.11
CA HIS A 186 4.36 -6.02 -3.35
C HIS A 186 3.90 -5.62 -4.76
N ALA A 187 3.99 -4.34 -5.08
CA ALA A 187 3.58 -3.82 -6.38
C ALA A 187 4.35 -4.47 -7.54
N ASP A 188 5.66 -4.65 -7.40
CA ASP A 188 6.51 -5.28 -8.41
C ASP A 188 6.03 -6.71 -8.75
N HIS A 189 5.71 -7.52 -7.73
CA HIS A 189 5.24 -8.88 -7.95
C HIS A 189 3.83 -8.91 -8.58
N VAL A 190 2.91 -8.07 -8.09
CA VAL A 190 1.54 -8.03 -8.63
C VAL A 190 1.54 -7.56 -10.07
N LEU A 191 2.24 -6.46 -10.39
CA LEU A 191 2.30 -5.91 -11.75
C LEU A 191 3.01 -6.85 -12.71
N MET A 192 4.06 -7.57 -12.29
CA MET A 192 4.66 -8.64 -13.08
C MET A 192 3.61 -9.68 -13.49
N LEU A 193 2.79 -10.15 -12.55
CA LEU A 193 1.72 -11.11 -12.83
C LEU A 193 0.59 -10.51 -13.68
N SER A 194 0.26 -9.24 -13.46
CA SER A 194 -0.72 -8.50 -14.28
C SER A 194 -0.27 -8.39 -15.74
N LYS A 195 1.02 -8.13 -16.00
CA LYS A 195 1.57 -8.10 -17.37
C LYS A 195 1.45 -9.44 -18.07
N LEU A 196 1.65 -10.53 -17.33
CA LEU A 196 1.47 -11.88 -17.86
C LEU A 196 -0.01 -12.17 -18.17
N ALA A 197 -0.93 -11.74 -17.31
CA ALA A 197 -2.37 -11.96 -17.49
C ALA A 197 -2.97 -11.09 -18.60
N PHE A 198 -2.52 -9.84 -18.75
CA PHE A 198 -3.09 -8.83 -19.66
C PHE A 198 -2.11 -8.43 -20.76
N LYS A 199 -1.43 -9.39 -21.37
CA LYS A 199 -0.48 -9.13 -22.45
C LYS A 199 -1.14 -8.29 -23.56
N GLY A 200 -0.59 -7.11 -23.82
CA GLY A 200 -1.07 -6.17 -24.85
C GLY A 200 -2.05 -5.11 -24.35
N SER A 201 -2.48 -5.14 -23.09
CA SER A 201 -3.29 -4.09 -22.48
C SER A 201 -2.45 -3.12 -21.66
N SER A 202 -2.88 -1.87 -21.55
CA SER A 202 -2.25 -0.87 -20.69
C SER A 202 -2.60 -1.14 -19.23
N LEU A 203 -1.59 -1.15 -18.35
CA LEU A 203 -1.80 -1.27 -16.92
C LEU A 203 -1.78 0.11 -16.27
N VAL A 204 -2.61 0.30 -15.25
CA VAL A 204 -2.66 1.52 -14.42
C VAL A 204 -2.52 1.13 -12.96
N ALA A 205 -1.71 1.85 -12.20
CA ALA A 205 -1.59 1.72 -10.75
C ALA A 205 -1.89 3.07 -10.09
N THR A 206 -2.61 3.03 -8.97
CA THR A 206 -3.05 4.23 -8.26
C THR A 206 -2.20 4.47 -7.02
N ILE A 207 -1.70 5.70 -6.86
CA ILE A 207 -0.99 6.17 -5.66
C ILE A 207 -1.77 7.31 -5.02
N SER A 208 -1.77 7.36 -3.68
CA SER A 208 -2.42 8.40 -2.88
C SER A 208 -1.45 9.49 -2.44
N SER A 209 -1.91 10.75 -2.46
CA SER A 209 -1.26 11.87 -1.77
C SER A 209 -1.58 11.80 -0.28
N ALA A 210 -0.90 10.94 0.47
CA ALA A 210 -1.17 10.79 1.91
C ALA A 210 -0.58 11.97 2.72
N HIS A 211 -0.97 13.22 2.42
CA HIS A 211 -0.31 14.48 2.82
C HIS A 211 0.28 14.50 4.24
N VAL A 212 -0.49 14.08 5.26
CA VAL A 212 -0.06 14.08 6.68
C VAL A 212 0.36 12.70 7.20
N ALA A 213 0.02 11.64 6.47
CA ALA A 213 0.24 10.25 6.86
C ALA A 213 1.24 9.53 5.94
N GLN A 214 2.08 10.25 5.19
CA GLN A 214 2.96 9.69 4.16
C GLN A 214 3.83 8.55 4.72
N LEU A 215 4.53 8.82 5.83
CA LEU A 215 5.41 7.83 6.46
C LEU A 215 4.65 6.59 6.92
N THR A 216 3.49 6.75 7.55
CA THR A 216 2.67 5.62 8.02
C THR A 216 1.98 4.88 6.87
N ALA A 217 1.74 5.57 5.75
CA ALA A 217 1.23 5.02 4.48
C ALA A 217 2.30 4.28 3.66
N GLY A 218 3.58 4.34 4.08
CA GLY A 218 4.72 3.67 3.42
C GLY A 218 5.48 4.55 2.43
N LEU A 219 5.06 5.79 2.23
CA LEU A 219 5.73 6.80 1.42
C LEU A 219 6.81 7.47 2.26
N TYR A 220 8.03 6.94 2.19
CA TYR A 220 9.15 7.48 2.94
C TYR A 220 9.79 8.69 2.24
N ASN A 221 9.06 9.82 2.28
CA ASN A 221 9.56 11.12 1.86
C ASN A 221 10.34 11.78 3.02
N SER A 222 11.45 12.45 2.71
CA SER A 222 12.19 13.29 3.67
C SER A 222 12.88 14.42 2.94
N CYS A 223 13.39 15.43 3.65
CA CYS A 223 14.08 16.57 3.05
C CYS A 223 15.23 16.21 2.09
N ASN A 224 15.83 15.02 2.23
CA ASN A 224 16.91 14.53 1.38
C ASN A 224 16.57 13.23 0.61
N ARG A 225 15.28 12.86 0.51
CA ARG A 225 14.85 11.61 -0.15
C ARG A 225 13.46 11.75 -0.77
N HIS A 226 13.38 11.57 -2.08
CA HIS A 226 12.11 11.49 -2.81
C HIS A 226 11.46 10.12 -2.60
N GLY A 227 10.42 10.06 -1.77
CA GLY A 227 9.74 8.82 -1.41
C GLY A 227 9.01 8.12 -2.56
N TYR A 228 8.67 8.86 -3.61
CA TYR A 228 7.96 8.35 -4.79
C TYR A 228 8.90 7.74 -5.85
N ALA A 229 10.18 8.12 -5.87
CA ALA A 229 11.11 7.71 -6.92
C ALA A 229 11.21 6.16 -7.05
N PRO A 230 11.37 5.37 -5.97
CA PRO A 230 11.40 3.91 -6.10
C PRO A 230 10.10 3.30 -6.61
N ILE A 231 8.96 3.95 -6.36
CA ILE A 231 7.66 3.50 -6.87
C ILE A 231 7.59 3.78 -8.37
N ILE A 232 7.98 4.98 -8.79
CA ILE A 232 7.95 5.39 -10.20
C ILE A 232 8.93 4.54 -11.03
N GLU A 233 10.14 4.27 -10.54
CA GLU A 233 11.08 3.35 -11.18
C GLU A 233 10.48 1.95 -11.35
N MET A 234 9.79 1.44 -10.33
CA MET A 234 9.09 0.17 -10.39
C MET A 234 7.93 0.19 -11.40
N LEU A 235 7.14 1.26 -11.46
CA LEU A 235 6.09 1.42 -12.48
C LEU A 235 6.66 1.49 -13.90
N LYS A 236 7.78 2.22 -14.09
CA LYS A 236 8.51 2.31 -15.37
C LYS A 236 9.00 0.93 -15.82
N LYS A 237 9.61 0.13 -14.92
CA LYS A 237 10.01 -1.26 -15.18
C LYS A 237 8.85 -2.11 -15.74
N HIS A 238 7.63 -1.85 -15.30
CA HIS A 238 6.44 -2.57 -15.77
C HIS A 238 5.71 -1.91 -16.94
N ASN A 239 6.11 -0.72 -17.39
CA ASN A 239 5.35 0.10 -18.33
C ASN A 239 3.90 0.31 -17.86
N THR A 240 3.76 0.61 -16.57
CA THR A 240 2.47 0.84 -15.91
C THR A 240 2.24 2.33 -15.73
N ALA A 241 1.09 2.83 -16.19
CA ALA A 241 0.72 4.21 -16.02
C ALA A 241 0.41 4.51 -14.55
N LEU A 242 0.84 5.68 -14.09
CA LEU A 242 0.52 6.19 -12.76
C LEU A 242 -0.79 6.99 -12.80
N LYS A 243 -1.74 6.62 -11.96
CA LYS A 243 -2.90 7.44 -11.60
C LYS A 243 -2.67 8.02 -10.21
N PHE A 244 -2.69 9.34 -10.12
CA PHE A 244 -2.52 10.04 -8.85
C PHE A 244 -3.87 10.51 -8.33
N THR A 245 -4.18 10.18 -7.07
CA THR A 245 -5.42 10.62 -6.41
C THR A 245 -5.10 11.78 -5.47
N CYS A 246 -5.45 12.99 -5.92
CA CYS A 246 -5.36 14.23 -5.14
C CYS A 246 -6.35 15.27 -5.68
N SER A 247 -7.56 14.84 -6.06
CA SER A 247 -8.42 15.64 -6.95
C SER A 247 -9.40 16.57 -6.23
N ASP A 248 -9.64 16.43 -4.93
CA ASP A 248 -10.74 17.16 -4.26
C ASP A 248 -10.32 18.10 -3.11
N MET A 249 -9.03 18.47 -3.00
CA MET A 249 -8.60 19.53 -2.07
C MET A 249 -8.08 20.74 -2.83
N CYS A 250 -8.93 21.33 -3.68
CA CYS A 250 -8.85 22.74 -4.05
C CYS A 250 -9.15 23.63 -2.83
N ASN A 251 -8.35 23.52 -1.77
CA ASN A 251 -8.20 24.58 -0.79
C ASN A 251 -6.80 25.14 -0.98
N LEU A 252 -6.75 26.14 -1.84
CA LEU A 252 -5.66 27.08 -2.08
C LEU A 252 -4.89 27.34 -0.77
N ASN A 253 -3.67 26.78 -0.65
CA ASN A 253 -2.47 27.41 -0.05
C ASN A 253 -1.33 26.42 0.36
N GLN A 254 -1.38 25.11 0.11
CA GLN A 254 -0.30 24.19 0.56
C GLN A 254 -0.04 22.95 -0.35
N ASP A 255 0.03 23.09 -1.68
CA ASP A 255 0.31 21.94 -2.56
C ASP A 255 1.77 21.91 -3.09
N ASP A 256 2.74 21.67 -2.20
CA ASP A 256 4.14 21.45 -2.61
C ASP A 256 4.40 20.01 -3.11
N HIS A 257 3.50 19.06 -2.86
CA HIS A 257 3.73 17.61 -3.12
C HIS A 257 3.21 17.09 -4.46
N PHE A 258 2.20 17.74 -5.06
CA PHE A 258 1.76 17.42 -6.42
C PHE A 258 2.89 17.69 -7.44
N PRO A 259 3.67 18.78 -7.32
CA PRO A 259 4.92 18.95 -8.06
C PRO A 259 5.94 17.83 -7.83
N GLU A 260 6.13 17.31 -6.62
CA GLU A 260 7.12 16.27 -6.35
C GLU A 260 6.85 14.95 -7.11
N VAL A 261 5.59 14.53 -7.15
CA VAL A 261 5.19 13.30 -7.86
C VAL A 261 5.37 13.47 -9.36
N LEU A 262 4.99 14.63 -9.90
CA LEU A 262 5.17 14.95 -11.32
C LEU A 262 6.64 15.08 -11.69
N ASN A 263 7.46 15.73 -10.86
CA ASN A 263 8.90 15.86 -11.09
C ASN A 263 9.57 14.49 -11.10
N ALA A 264 9.28 13.63 -10.12
CA ALA A 264 9.84 12.29 -10.09
C ALA A 264 9.37 11.45 -11.30
N ALA A 265 8.14 11.66 -11.79
CA ALA A 265 7.64 11.00 -12.99
C ALA A 265 8.34 11.52 -14.25
N TRP A 266 8.53 12.83 -14.36
CA TRP A 266 9.23 13.46 -15.48
C TRP A 266 10.70 13.06 -15.53
N ASP A 267 11.41 13.10 -14.41
CA ASP A 267 12.82 12.67 -14.31
C ASP A 267 12.96 11.22 -14.79
N ALA A 268 12.06 10.33 -14.33
CA ALA A 268 12.07 8.94 -14.76
C ALA A 268 11.80 8.76 -16.26
N THR A 269 11.12 9.68 -16.94
CA THR A 269 10.87 9.61 -18.39
C THR A 269 11.92 10.34 -19.25
N SER A 270 12.78 11.16 -18.64
CA SER A 270 13.72 12.04 -19.35
C SER A 270 15.05 11.36 -19.74
N ASP A 271 15.30 10.14 -19.26
CA ASP A 271 16.48 9.32 -19.55
C ASP A 271 16.35 8.45 -20.83
N GLU A 272 15.44 8.79 -21.74
CA GLU A 272 15.31 8.20 -23.10
C GLU A 272 15.80 9.17 -24.19
#